data_AF-A0A660V492-F1
#
_entry.id   AF-A0A660V492-F1
#
_cell.length_a   1.000
_cell.length_b   1.000
_cell.length_c   1.000
_cell.angle_alpha   90.00
_cell.angle_beta   90.00
_cell.angle_gamma   90.00
#
_symmetry.space_group_name_H-M   'P 1'
#
loop_
_entity.id
_entity.type
_entity.pdbx_description
1 polymer ?
#
loop_
_entity_poly.entity_id
_entity_poly.type
_entity_poly.pdbx_seq_one_letter_code
_entity_poly.pdbx_strand_id
1 'polypeptide(L)'
;MGVFAGVLSTFGFAVIQSILAEKTRKVDTCGVLNLHGLPGLMGGFVALFVVKDVNKSAHLISIGVTIAISLIAGYIVGIILSVFGRRVEAYVDTEEFVD
;
A
#
# COMPACT_ATOMS: atom_id res chain seq x y z
N MET A 1 3.25 10.39 17.31
CA MET A 1 2.91 9.47 16.22
C MET A 1 2.52 10.18 14.93
N GLY A 2 1.51 11.07 14.95
CA GLY A 2 1.06 11.76 13.73
C GLY A 2 2.15 12.54 12.97
N VAL A 3 3.01 13.28 13.68
CA VAL A 3 4.13 14.02 13.04
C VAL A 3 5.09 13.08 12.31
N PHE A 4 5.52 12.00 12.95
CA PHE A 4 6.41 11.01 12.31
C PHE A 4 5.75 10.28 11.15
N ALA A 5 4.46 9.94 11.27
CA ALA A 5 3.68 9.37 10.18
C ALA A 5 3.59 10.33 8.98
N GLY A 6 3.38 11.63 9.27
CA GLY A 6 3.37 12.68 8.26
C GLY A 6 4.70 12.83 7.54
N VAL A 7 5.82 12.88 8.27
CA VAL A 7 7.17 12.93 7.69
C VAL A 7 7.46 11.70 6.83
N LEU A 8 7.11 10.50 7.33
CA LEU A 8 7.30 9.26 6.59
C LEU A 8 6.45 9.24 5.30
N SER A 9 5.23 9.74 5.37
CA SER A 9 4.32 9.82 4.23
C SER A 9 4.83 10.81 3.17
N THR A 10 5.17 12.04 3.57
CA THR A 10 5.66 13.07 2.63
C THR A 10 6.99 12.67 2.00
N PHE A 11 7.90 12.05 2.76
CA PHE A 11 9.12 11.46 2.20
C PHE A 11 8.81 10.33 1.21
N GLY A 12 7.81 9.50 1.53
CA GLY A 12 7.32 8.45 0.63
C GLY A 12 6.87 8.99 -0.71
N PHE A 13 6.03 10.03 -0.70
CA PHE A 13 5.58 10.71 -1.92
C PHE A 13 6.73 11.36 -2.69
N ALA A 14 7.64 12.04 -2.01
CA ALA A 14 8.72 12.80 -2.64
C ALA A 14 9.83 11.92 -3.23
N VAL A 15 10.12 10.77 -2.61
CA VAL A 15 11.31 9.96 -2.93
C VAL A 15 10.98 8.50 -3.22
N ILE A 16 10.22 7.84 -2.37
CA ILE A 16 10.01 6.38 -2.49
C ILE A 16 9.14 6.04 -3.69
N GLN A 17 8.11 6.86 -3.96
CA GLN A 17 7.14 6.60 -5.03
C GLN A 17 7.79 6.54 -6.41
N SER A 18 8.64 7.51 -6.74
CA SER A 18 9.35 7.56 -8.02
C SER A 18 10.30 6.38 -8.18
N ILE A 19 11.09 6.07 -7.14
CA ILE A 19 12.01 4.93 -7.14
C ILE A 19 11.26 3.61 -7.35
N LEU A 20 10.12 3.42 -6.67
CA LEU A 20 9.34 2.19 -6.77
C LEU A 20 8.71 2.05 -8.15
N ALA A 21 8.16 3.14 -8.70
CA ALA A 21 7.58 3.15 -10.04
C ALA A 21 8.62 2.78 -11.11
N GLU A 22 9.83 3.36 -11.03
CA GLU A 22 10.92 3.06 -11.96
C GLU A 22 11.40 1.60 -11.85
N LYS A 23 11.61 1.11 -10.62
CA LYS A 23 12.15 -0.25 -10.41
C LYS A 23 11.17 -1.37 -10.69
N THR A 24 9.89 -1.17 -10.37
CA THR A 24 8.89 -2.24 -10.45
C THR A 24 7.96 -2.13 -11.65
N ARG A 25 7.97 -0.99 -12.36
CA ARG A 25 7.02 -0.65 -13.42
C ARG A 25 5.56 -0.77 -12.97
N LYS A 26 5.30 -0.55 -11.69
CA LYS A 26 3.96 -0.53 -11.10
C LYS A 26 3.60 0.91 -10.73
N VAL A 27 2.34 1.25 -10.92
CA VAL A 27 1.80 2.58 -10.63
C VAL A 27 1.00 2.51 -9.35
N ASP A 28 1.21 3.50 -8.49
CA ASP A 28 0.37 3.79 -7.33
C ASP A 28 -0.25 5.18 -7.54
N THR A 29 -1.44 5.22 -8.13
CA THR A 29 -2.10 6.44 -8.60
C THR A 29 -2.27 7.48 -7.50
N CYS A 30 -2.65 7.05 -6.29
CA CYS A 30 -2.89 7.93 -5.16
C CYS A 30 -1.75 7.90 -4.12
N GLY A 31 -0.68 7.14 -4.37
CA GLY A 31 0.40 6.93 -3.40
C GLY A 31 -0.10 6.25 -2.12
N VAL A 32 -1.02 5.28 -2.22
CA VAL A 32 -1.60 4.60 -1.05
C VAL A 32 -0.56 3.83 -0.24
N LEU A 33 0.55 3.41 -0.84
CA LEU A 33 1.68 2.84 -0.09
C LEU A 33 2.30 3.87 0.86
N ASN A 34 2.37 5.14 0.45
CA ASN A 34 2.96 6.23 1.22
C ASN A 34 2.03 6.78 2.29
N LEU A 35 0.70 6.74 2.06
CA LEU A 35 -0.29 7.22 3.03
C LEU A 35 -0.77 6.13 3.99
N HIS A 36 -1.03 4.93 3.50
CA HIS A 36 -1.59 3.83 4.29
C HIS A 36 -0.51 2.82 4.69
N GLY A 37 0.26 2.34 3.72
CA GLY A 37 1.22 1.24 3.94
C GLY A 37 2.34 1.57 4.92
N LEU A 38 3.20 2.54 4.58
CA LEU A 38 4.34 2.92 5.40
C LEU A 38 3.92 3.47 6.78
N PRO A 39 2.94 4.40 6.89
CA PRO A 39 2.46 4.85 8.20
C PRO A 39 1.78 3.75 9.01
N GLY A 40 1.04 2.85 8.36
CA GLY A 40 0.38 1.70 8.99
C GLY A 40 1.39 0.71 9.58
N LEU A 41 2.44 0.36 8.84
CA LEU A 41 3.53 -0.48 9.33
C LEU A 41 4.26 0.19 10.51
N MET A 42 4.56 1.49 10.42
CA MET A 42 5.15 2.24 11.52
C MET A 42 4.28 2.17 12.78
N GLY A 43 2.97 2.36 12.65
CA GLY A 43 2.02 2.21 13.76
C GLY A 43 2.04 0.80 14.36
N GLY A 44 2.06 -0.23 13.50
CA GLY A 44 2.21 -1.63 13.90
C GLY A 44 3.49 -1.89 14.69
N PHE A 45 4.64 -1.35 14.27
CA PHE A 45 5.89 -1.50 15.00
C PHE A 45 5.90 -0.74 16.33
N VAL A 46 5.35 0.46 16.38
CA VAL A 46 5.30 1.24 17.63
C VAL A 46 4.46 0.55 18.71
N ALA A 47 3.41 -0.18 18.33
CA ALA A 47 2.60 -0.94 19.28
C ALA A 47 3.42 -1.95 20.12
N LEU A 48 4.53 -2.48 19.59
CA LEU A 48 5.44 -3.39 20.30
C LEU A 48 6.12 -2.77 21.52
N PHE A 49 6.22 -1.43 21.55
CA PHE A 49 6.91 -0.68 22.60
C PHE A 49 5.96 0.06 23.53
N VAL A 50 4.80 0.48 23.02
CA VAL A 50 3.85 1.29 23.78
C VAL A 50 2.86 0.43 24.57
N VAL A 51 2.53 -0.77 24.08
CA VAL A 51 1.56 -1.65 24.73
C VAL A 51 2.29 -2.60 25.69
N LYS A 52 1.97 -2.48 26.98
CA LYS A 52 2.67 -3.15 28.10
C LYS A 52 2.68 -4.68 27.99
N ASP A 53 1.53 -5.28 27.66
CA ASP A 53 1.34 -6.74 27.68
C ASP A 53 1.08 -7.31 26.27
N VAL A 54 1.66 -6.69 25.24
CA VAL A 54 1.52 -7.19 23.87
C VAL A 54 2.32 -8.48 23.69
N ASN A 55 1.65 -9.51 23.16
CA ASN A 55 2.35 -10.71 22.70
C ASN A 55 3.12 -10.36 21.42
N LYS A 56 4.41 -10.03 21.59
CA LYS A 56 5.29 -9.55 20.51
C LYS A 56 5.42 -10.55 19.36
N SER A 57 5.46 -11.85 19.66
CA SER A 57 5.57 -12.88 18.61
C SER A 57 4.28 -12.95 17.80
N ALA A 58 3.12 -13.00 18.47
CA ALA A 58 1.83 -12.99 17.79
C ALA A 58 1.64 -11.71 16.94
N HIS A 59 2.07 -10.55 17.44
CA HIS A 59 1.95 -9.27 16.73
C HIS A 59 2.86 -9.16 15.49
N LEU A 60 4.10 -9.66 15.58
CA LEU A 60 4.99 -9.70 14.41
C LEU A 60 4.49 -10.72 13.37
N ILE A 61 3.99 -11.87 13.83
CA ILE A 61 3.37 -12.86 12.95
C ILE A 61 2.15 -12.28 12.26
N SER A 62 1.29 -11.55 12.97
CA SER A 62 0.09 -10.95 12.36
C SER A 62 0.42 -9.90 11.31
N ILE A 63 1.44 -9.06 11.54
CA ILE A 63 1.96 -8.13 10.51
C ILE A 63 2.43 -8.90 9.28
N GLY A 64 3.25 -9.94 9.47
CA GLY A 64 3.76 -10.76 8.37
C GLY A 64 2.65 -11.46 7.57
N VAL A 65 1.69 -12.06 8.27
CA VAL A 65 0.52 -12.72 7.67
C VAL A 65 -0.34 -11.71 6.90
N THR A 66 -0.56 -10.51 7.45
CA THR A 66 -1.33 -9.45 6.78
C THR A 66 -0.66 -9.03 5.47
N ILE A 67 0.66 -8.80 5.49
CA ILE A 67 1.42 -8.46 4.28
C ILE A 67 1.33 -9.61 3.27
N ALA A 68 1.56 -10.86 3.68
CA ALA A 68 1.51 -12.01 2.79
C ALA A 68 0.13 -12.18 2.15
N ILE A 69 -0.95 -12.15 2.94
CA ILE A 69 -2.32 -12.28 2.44
C ILE A 69 -2.64 -11.12 1.48
N SER A 70 -2.32 -9.88 1.85
CA SER A 70 -2.62 -8.71 1.01
C SER A 70 -1.93 -8.77 -0.36
N LEU A 71 -0.66 -9.20 -0.41
CA LEU A 71 0.08 -9.34 -1.66
C LEU A 71 -0.44 -10.50 -2.52
N ILE A 72 -0.69 -11.66 -1.91
CA ILE A 72 -1.18 -12.85 -2.64
C ILE A 72 -2.59 -12.59 -3.18
N ALA A 73 -3.51 -12.13 -2.33
CA ALA A 73 -4.88 -11.86 -2.73
C ALA A 73 -4.95 -10.74 -3.77
N GLY A 74 -4.22 -9.63 -3.56
CA GLY A 74 -4.15 -8.54 -4.52
C GLY A 74 -3.60 -8.97 -5.88
N TYR A 75 -2.58 -9.84 -5.90
CA TYR A 75 -2.03 -10.39 -7.14
C TYR A 75 -3.04 -11.30 -7.87
N ILE A 76 -3.71 -12.20 -7.14
CA ILE A 76 -4.74 -13.09 -7.70
C ILE A 76 -5.90 -12.27 -8.29
N VAL A 77 -6.41 -11.31 -7.52
CA VAL A 77 -7.49 -10.42 -7.99
C VAL A 77 -7.04 -9.63 -9.21
N GLY A 78 -5.81 -9.10 -9.23
CA GLY A 78 -5.26 -8.40 -10.38
C GLY A 78 -5.20 -9.28 -11.65
N ILE A 79 -4.84 -10.56 -11.52
CA ILE A 79 -4.89 -11.51 -12.63
C ILE A 79 -6.33 -11.71 -13.10
N ILE A 80 -7.26 -11.97 -12.19
CA ILE A 80 -8.68 -12.20 -12.52
C ILE A 80 -9.23 -10.99 -13.28
N LEU A 81 -9.03 -9.77 -12.77
CA LEU A 81 -9.48 -8.54 -13.43
C LEU A 81 -8.84 -8.34 -14.80
N SER A 82 -7.58 -8.75 -14.99
CA SER A 82 -6.91 -8.63 -16.29
C SER A 82 -7.54 -9.47 -17.40
N VAL A 83 -8.35 -10.48 -17.06
CA VAL A 83 -9.08 -11.32 -18.02
C VAL A 83 -10.32 -10.60 -18.57
N PHE A 84 -10.94 -9.70 -17.80
CA PHE A 84 -12.20 -9.03 -18.18
C PHE A 84 -12.01 -7.82 -19.11
N GLY A 85 -10.76 -7.47 -19.46
CA GLY A 85 -10.44 -6.34 -20.33
C GLY A 85 -9.69 -5.23 -19.60
N ARG A 86 -9.25 -4.22 -20.35
CA ARG A 86 -8.52 -3.04 -19.86
C ARG A 86 -9.09 -1.78 -20.51
N ARG A 87 -8.92 -0.63 -19.86
CA ARG A 87 -9.18 0.69 -20.45
C ARG A 87 -8.27 0.92 -21.65
N VAL A 88 -8.76 1.67 -22.64
CA VAL A 88 -7.98 1.99 -23.84
C VAL A 88 -6.94 3.06 -23.48
N GLU A 89 -7.37 4.07 -22.74
CA GLU A 89 -6.56 5.14 -22.19
C GLU A 89 -6.80 5.24 -20.67
N ALA A 90 -5.71 5.29 -19.90
CA ALA A 90 -5.82 5.43 -18.46
C ALA A 90 -6.20 6.88 -18.08
N TYR A 91 -7.06 7.04 -17.08
CA TYR A 91 -7.47 8.34 -16.54
C TYR A 91 -8.32 9.21 -17.50
N VAL A 92 -9.02 8.57 -18.44
CA VAL A 92 -9.93 9.23 -19.38
C VAL A 92 -11.37 8.83 -19.06
N ASP A 93 -12.10 9.79 -18.52
CA ASP A 93 -13.46 9.59 -18.03
C ASP A 93 -14.48 9.30 -19.15
N THR A 94 -14.26 9.82 -20.36
CA THR A 94 -15.17 9.63 -21.50
C THR A 94 -15.34 8.16 -21.91
N GLU A 95 -14.44 7.26 -21.52
CA GLU A 95 -14.62 5.81 -21.72
C GLU A 95 -15.68 5.19 -20.80
N GLU A 96 -16.08 5.88 -19.74
CA GLU A 96 -17.02 5.39 -18.72
C GLU A 96 -18.42 5.98 -18.85
N PHE A 97 -18.56 7.11 -19.55
CA PHE A 97 -19.82 7.80 -19.75
C PHE A 97 -20.40 7.53 -21.14
N VAL A 98 -21.71 7.38 -21.22
CA VAL A 98 -22.43 7.44 -22.49
C VAL A 98 -22.66 8.92 -22.79
N ASP A 99 -22.32 9.37 -23.99
CA ASP A 99 -22.55 10.76 -24.46
C ASP A 99 -24.01 11.22 -24.22
#